data_AF-A0A914N338-F1
#
_entry.id   AF-A0A914N338-F1
#
_cell.length_a   1.000
_cell.length_b   1.000
_cell.length_c   1.000
_cell.angle_alpha   90.00
_cell.angle_beta   90.00
_cell.angle_gamma   90.00
#
_symmetry.space_group_name_H-M   'P 1'
#
loop_
_entity.id
_entity.type
_entity.pdbx_description
1 polymer ?
#
loop_
_entity_poly.entity_id
_entity_poly.type
_entity_poly.pdbx_seq_one_letter_code
_entity_poly.pdbx_strand_id
1 'polypeptide(L)'
;MLEFFYSGTVSDDKMKSHVDDIFAIAHKYQVEMLKCLCERFMSSDINNENMVKYCGIINLYDTPILEKACTDYIRVNGKNFLKSKEWEEIKNNYQSVVPRFLESIVENLDK
;
A
#
# COMPACT_ATOMS: atom_id res chain seq x y z
N MET A 1 -5.90 -0.88 18.16
CA MET A 1 -5.28 -2.22 18.29
C MET A 1 -5.95 -3.09 19.35
N LEU A 2 -5.68 -2.93 20.66
CA LEU A 2 -6.06 -3.77 21.84
C LEU A 2 -7.14 -4.85 21.65
N GLU A 3 -8.30 -4.49 21.09
CA GLU A 3 -9.34 -5.44 20.67
C GLU A 3 -8.77 -6.67 19.96
N PHE A 4 -7.87 -6.51 18.98
CA PHE A 4 -7.25 -7.63 18.26
C PHE A 4 -6.48 -8.60 19.18
N PHE A 5 -5.82 -8.11 20.22
CA PHE A 5 -5.11 -8.99 21.17
C PHE A 5 -6.08 -9.80 22.04
N TYR A 6 -7.28 -9.28 22.29
CA TYR A 6 -8.29 -9.94 23.12
C TYR A 6 -9.29 -10.77 22.31
N SER A 7 -9.59 -10.39 21.08
CA SER A 7 -10.62 -11.00 20.22
C SER A 7 -10.04 -11.76 19.02
N GLY A 8 -8.76 -11.56 18.69
CA GLY A 8 -8.13 -12.07 17.48
C GLY A 8 -8.65 -11.45 16.19
N THR A 9 -9.53 -10.43 16.25
CA THR A 9 -10.21 -9.84 15.09
C THR A 9 -10.29 -8.32 15.19
N VAL A 10 -10.31 -7.65 14.03
CA VAL A 10 -10.57 -6.21 13.91
C VAL A 10 -11.87 -6.04 13.13
N SER A 11 -12.77 -5.18 13.60
CA SER A 11 -14.00 -4.87 12.87
C SER A 11 -13.68 -4.18 11.53
N ASP A 12 -14.39 -4.57 10.47
CA ASP A 12 -14.21 -4.04 9.10
C ASP A 12 -14.35 -2.51 9.03
N ASP A 13 -15.26 -1.94 9.84
CA ASP A 13 -15.50 -0.50 9.92
C ASP A 13 -14.29 0.29 10.44
N LYS A 14 -13.63 -0.23 11.49
CA LYS A 14 -12.39 0.35 12.02
C LYS A 14 -11.25 0.17 11.03
N MET A 15 -11.25 -0.95 10.31
CA MET A 15 -10.26 -1.24 9.31
C MET A 15 -10.34 -0.26 8.14
N LYS A 16 -11.54 0.06 7.65
CA LYS A 16 -11.76 1.08 6.62
C LYS A 16 -11.30 2.48 7.04
N SER A 17 -11.62 2.86 8.28
CA SER A 17 -11.39 4.23 8.76
C SER A 17 -9.95 4.50 9.20
N HIS A 18 -9.23 3.47 9.67
CA HIS A 18 -7.92 3.61 10.30
C HIS A 18 -6.91 2.56 9.83
N VAL A 19 -6.99 2.14 8.57
CA VAL A 19 -6.15 1.05 8.03
C VAL A 19 -4.65 1.36 8.19
N ASP A 20 -4.26 2.62 8.00
CA ASP A 20 -2.89 3.12 8.05
C ASP A 20 -2.34 3.16 9.49
N ASP A 21 -3.10 3.70 10.44
CA ASP A 21 -2.76 3.69 11.86
C ASP A 21 -2.62 2.24 12.37
N ILE A 22 -3.57 1.38 12.01
CA ILE A 22 -3.56 -0.03 12.41
C ILE A 22 -2.34 -0.73 11.81
N PHE A 23 -1.99 -0.45 10.55
CA PHE A 23 -0.81 -0.99 9.91
C PHE A 23 0.49 -0.52 10.58
N ALA A 24 0.62 0.78 10.84
CA ALA A 24 1.78 1.36 11.52
C ALA A 24 1.99 0.73 12.91
N ILE A 25 0.89 0.56 13.64
CA ILE A 25 0.90 -0.07 14.95
C ILE A 25 1.20 -1.57 14.82
N ALA A 26 0.62 -2.28 13.86
CA ALA A 26 0.94 -3.70 13.59
C ALA A 26 2.43 -3.89 13.25
N HIS A 27 3.01 -2.98 12.48
CA HIS A 27 4.43 -2.96 12.15
C HIS A 27 5.28 -2.71 13.40
N LYS A 28 4.93 -1.72 14.22
CA LYS A 28 5.65 -1.37 15.45
C LYS A 28 5.69 -2.52 16.46
N TYR A 29 4.59 -3.25 16.60
CA TYR A 29 4.48 -4.40 17.51
C TYR A 29 4.80 -5.75 16.84
N GLN A 30 5.28 -5.72 15.58
CA GLN A 30 5.64 -6.90 14.79
C GLN A 30 4.55 -7.98 14.74
N VAL A 31 3.29 -7.57 14.63
CA VAL A 31 2.14 -8.47 14.52
C VAL A 31 1.93 -8.82 13.04
N GLU A 32 2.67 -9.82 12.55
CA GLU A 32 2.67 -10.22 11.12
C GLU A 32 1.27 -10.55 10.58
N MET A 33 0.46 -11.27 11.36
CA MET A 33 -0.91 -11.62 10.95
C MET A 33 -1.75 -10.36 10.67
N LEU A 34 -1.62 -9.32 11.50
CA LEU A 34 -2.36 -8.08 11.35
C LEU A 34 -1.80 -7.25 10.18
N LYS A 35 -0.47 -7.23 9.98
CA LYS A 35 0.15 -6.62 8.79
C LYS A 35 -0.41 -7.23 7.51
N CYS A 36 -0.41 -8.55 7.38
CA CYS A 36 -0.92 -9.24 6.21
C CYS A 36 -2.41 -8.96 5.96
N LEU A 37 -3.21 -8.86 7.03
CA LEU A 37 -4.64 -8.56 6.94
C LEU A 37 -4.86 -7.13 6.43
N CYS A 38 -4.12 -6.17 6.95
CA CYS A 38 -4.10 -4.79 6.47
C CYS A 38 -3.62 -4.70 5.01
N GLU A 39 -2.54 -5.39 4.62
CA GLU A 39 -2.05 -5.39 3.24
C GLU A 39 -3.09 -5.94 2.27
N ARG A 40 -3.78 -7.04 2.63
CA ARG A 40 -4.89 -7.57 1.81
C ARG A 40 -6.06 -6.60 1.68
N PHE A 41 -6.39 -5.93 2.77
CA PHE A 41 -7.47 -4.95 2.80
C PHE A 41 -7.13 -3.75 1.90
N MET A 42 -5.95 -3.17 2.09
CA MET A 42 -5.44 -2.07 1.26
C MET A 42 -5.36 -2.47 -0.22
N SER A 43 -4.93 -3.70 -0.51
CA SER A 43 -4.86 -4.25 -1.88
C SER A 43 -6.23 -4.35 -2.56
N SER A 44 -7.30 -4.50 -1.79
CA SER A 44 -8.67 -4.62 -2.32
C SER A 44 -9.31 -3.27 -2.60
N ASP A 45 -8.84 -2.19 -1.97
CA ASP A 45 -9.42 -0.85 -2.02
C ASP A 45 -8.56 0.15 -2.81
N ILE A 46 -7.58 -0.31 -3.60
CA ILE A 46 -6.67 0.59 -4.34
C ILE A 46 -7.44 1.49 -5.32
N ASN A 47 -7.25 2.80 -5.17
CA ASN A 47 -7.72 3.83 -6.08
C ASN A 47 -6.69 4.97 -6.17
N ASN A 48 -6.89 5.91 -7.10
CA ASN A 48 -5.90 6.96 -7.35
C ASN A 48 -5.60 7.84 -6.12
N GLU A 49 -6.61 8.14 -5.28
CA GLU A 49 -6.45 9.02 -4.12
C GLU A 49 -5.72 8.34 -2.96
N ASN A 50 -6.03 7.06 -2.67
CA ASN A 50 -5.30 6.32 -1.63
C ASN A 50 -3.95 5.77 -2.10
N MET A 51 -3.68 5.72 -3.41
CA MET A 51 -2.38 5.31 -3.97
C MET A 51 -1.22 6.15 -3.43
N VAL A 52 -1.38 7.47 -3.33
CA VAL A 52 -0.33 8.37 -2.79
C VAL A 52 -0.01 8.00 -1.34
N LYS A 53 -1.04 7.70 -0.54
CA LYS A 53 -0.90 7.29 0.85
C LYS A 53 -0.23 5.91 0.96
N TYR A 54 -0.67 4.94 0.16
CA TYR A 54 -0.07 3.59 0.13
C TYR A 54 1.39 3.62 -0.31
N CYS A 55 1.78 4.48 -1.25
CA CYS A 55 3.19 4.69 -1.61
C CYS A 55 4.01 5.22 -0.43
N GLY A 56 3.45 6.13 0.38
CA GLY A 56 4.08 6.58 1.61
C GLY A 56 4.28 5.47 2.64
N ILE A 57 3.29 4.59 2.80
CA ILE A 57 3.36 3.41 3.68
C ILE A 57 4.44 2.43 3.19
N ILE A 58 4.48 2.14 1.89
CA ILE A 58 5.51 1.28 1.27
C ILE A 58 6.91 1.86 1.51
N ASN A 59 7.07 3.17 1.33
CA ASN A 59 8.34 3.85 1.56
C ASN A 59 8.82 3.73 3.03
N LEU A 60 7.87 3.80 3.97
CA LEU A 60 8.17 3.87 5.40
C LEU A 60 8.40 2.50 6.03
N TYR A 61 7.66 1.49 5.59
CA TYR A 61 7.59 0.17 6.25
C TYR A 61 8.04 -1.01 5.38
N ASP A 62 8.44 -0.76 4.13
CA ASP A 62 8.92 -1.77 3.17
C ASP A 62 7.97 -2.98 3.07
N THR A 63 6.83 -2.76 2.43
CA THR A 63 5.68 -3.68 2.41
C THR A 63 5.52 -4.34 1.03
N PRO A 64 6.16 -5.51 0.78
CA PRO A 64 6.26 -6.07 -0.56
C PRO A 64 4.93 -6.54 -1.14
N ILE A 65 3.96 -6.94 -0.30
CA ILE A 65 2.64 -7.38 -0.78
C ILE A 65 1.85 -6.19 -1.30
N LEU A 66 1.82 -5.11 -0.53
CA LEU A 66 1.16 -3.87 -0.94
C LEU A 66 1.86 -3.23 -2.15
N GLU A 67 3.20 -3.23 -2.19
CA GLU A 67 3.98 -2.73 -3.32
C GLU A 67 3.64 -3.47 -4.61
N LYS A 68 3.55 -4.81 -4.56
CA LYS A 68 3.14 -5.60 -5.71
C LYS A 68 1.71 -5.28 -6.15
N ALA A 69 0.78 -5.12 -5.22
CA ALA A 69 -0.62 -4.78 -5.54
C ALA A 69 -0.73 -3.38 -6.17
N CYS A 70 -0.02 -2.38 -5.63
CA CYS A 70 0.08 -1.04 -6.21
C CYS A 70 0.68 -1.08 -7.62
N THR A 71 1.74 -1.88 -7.82
CA THR A 71 2.37 -2.05 -9.13
C THR A 71 1.40 -2.66 -10.14
N ASP A 72 0.64 -3.69 -9.75
CA ASP A 72 -0.34 -4.33 -10.63
C ASP A 72 -1.47 -3.35 -11.03
N TYR A 73 -1.95 -2.55 -10.07
CA TYR A 73 -2.92 -1.49 -10.35
C TYR A 73 -2.36 -0.43 -11.31
N ILE A 74 -1.12 0.02 -11.10
CA ILE A 74 -0.44 0.95 -12.02
C ILE A 74 -0.26 0.29 -13.38
N ARG A 75 -0.03 -1.01 -13.50
CA ARG A 75 0.04 -1.69 -14.81
C ARG A 75 -1.29 -1.63 -15.55
N VAL A 76 -2.41 -1.90 -14.86
CA VAL A 76 -3.74 -1.93 -15.46
C VAL A 76 -4.23 -0.53 -15.83
N ASN A 77 -4.02 0.46 -14.96
CA ASN A 77 -4.53 1.84 -15.12
C ASN A 77 -3.46 2.87 -15.52
N GLY A 78 -2.23 2.43 -15.79
CA GLY A 78 -1.02 3.26 -15.85
C GLY A 78 -1.05 4.39 -16.86
N LYS A 79 -1.72 4.20 -18.00
CA LYS A 79 -1.79 5.26 -19.02
C LYS A 79 -2.49 6.53 -18.51
N ASN A 80 -3.47 6.37 -17.63
CA ASN A 80 -4.20 7.50 -17.02
C ASN A 80 -3.55 7.92 -15.70
N PHE A 81 -3.09 6.95 -14.91
CA PHE A 81 -2.47 7.21 -13.62
C PHE A 81 -1.11 7.93 -13.73
N LEU A 82 -0.26 7.56 -14.69
CA LEU A 82 1.05 8.22 -14.89
C LEU A 82 0.93 9.68 -15.34
N LYS A 83 -0.24 10.10 -15.84
CA LYS A 83 -0.55 11.49 -16.22
C LYS A 83 -1.30 12.25 -15.13
N SER A 84 -1.62 11.59 -14.03
CA SER A 84 -2.44 12.16 -12.97
C SER A 84 -1.56 12.93 -11.97
N LYS A 85 -2.18 13.86 -11.23
CA LYS A 85 -1.47 14.71 -10.26
C LYS A 85 -0.90 13.90 -9.10
N GLU A 86 -1.57 12.80 -8.77
CA GLU A 86 -1.21 11.84 -7.74
C GLU A 86 0.15 11.19 -8.04
N TRP A 87 0.42 10.87 -9.32
CA TRP A 87 1.74 10.37 -9.71
C TRP A 87 2.84 11.43 -9.63
N GLU A 88 2.54 12.67 -10.00
CA GLU A 88 3.48 13.77 -9.81
C GLU A 88 3.79 14.01 -8.32
N GLU A 89 2.80 13.88 -7.45
CA GLU A 89 2.98 13.97 -6.01
C GLU A 89 3.84 12.82 -5.48
N ILE A 90 3.60 11.58 -5.91
CA ILE A 90 4.44 10.43 -5.55
C ILE A 90 5.89 10.66 -6.00
N LYS A 91 6.09 11.18 -7.21
CA LYS A 91 7.41 11.45 -7.74
C LYS A 91 8.17 12.51 -6.93
N ASN A 92 7.48 13.54 -6.47
CA ASN A 92 8.08 14.62 -5.67
C ASN A 92 8.31 14.21 -4.20
N ASN A 93 7.37 13.49 -3.59
CA ASN A 93 7.40 13.16 -2.17
C ASN A 93 8.16 11.86 -1.87
N TYR A 94 8.17 10.90 -2.80
CA TYR A 94 8.64 9.53 -2.58
C TYR A 94 9.60 9.07 -3.69
N GLN A 95 10.61 9.89 -3.97
CA GLN A 95 11.57 9.65 -5.06
C GLN A 95 12.33 8.31 -4.95
N SER A 96 12.44 7.74 -3.74
CA SER A 96 13.04 6.42 -3.45
C SER A 96 12.18 5.23 -3.88
N VAL A 97 10.87 5.40 -4.00
CA VAL A 97 9.93 4.31 -4.32
C VAL A 97 9.68 4.23 -5.83
N VAL A 98 9.74 5.36 -6.52
CA VAL A 98 9.60 5.47 -7.98
C VAL A 98 10.47 4.47 -8.75
N PRO A 99 11.80 4.35 -8.50
CA PRO A 99 12.63 3.40 -9.23
C PRO A 99 12.18 1.95 -9.02
N ARG A 100 11.79 1.55 -7.80
CA ARG A 100 11.32 0.18 -7.52
C ARG A 100 10.05 -0.16 -8.30
N PHE A 101 9.09 0.76 -8.32
CA PHE A 101 7.88 0.61 -9.12
C PHE A 101 8.21 0.48 -10.61
N LEU A 102 9.10 1.33 -11.13
CA LEU A 102 9.48 1.30 -12.55
C LEU A 102 10.26 0.01 -12.91
N GLU A 103 11.19 -0.43 -12.07
CA GLU A 103 11.93 -1.69 -12.25
C GLU A 103 10.98 -2.89 -12.24
N SER A 104 10.01 -2.92 -11.32
CA SER A 104 9.01 -4.00 -11.27
C SER A 104 8.07 -3.98 -12.49
N ILE A 105 7.73 -2.81 -13.02
CA ILE A 105 6.94 -2.69 -14.26
C ILE A 105 7.75 -3.20 -15.46
N VAL A 106 9.06 -2.92 -15.50
CA VAL A 106 9.95 -3.38 -16.58
C VAL A 106 10.17 -4.91 -16.53
N GLU A 107 10.17 -5.60 -15.36
CA GLU A 107 10.08 -7.10 -15.32
C GLU A 107 8.73 -7.63 -15.81
N ASN A 108 7.66 -6.87 -15.62
CA ASN A 108 6.30 -7.21 -16.05
C ASN A 108 6.04 -6.80 -17.52
N LEU A 109 7.11 -6.69 -18.32
CA LEU A 109 7.08 -6.41 -19.75
C LEU A 109 8.05 -7.27 -20.57
N ASP A 110 9.21 -7.67 -20.04
CA ASP A 110 10.18 -8.54 -20.72
C ASP A 110 9.84 -10.06 -20.66
N LYS A 111 8.62 -10.42 -20.26
CA LYS A 111 8.15 -11.79 -20.01
C LYS A 111 6.81 -12.06 -20.68
#